data_AF-A0A398CK41-F1
#
_entry.id   AF-A0A398CK41-F1
#
_cell.length_a   1.000
_cell.length_b   1.000
_cell.length_c   1.000
_cell.angle_alpha   90.00
_cell.angle_beta   90.00
_cell.angle_gamma   90.00
#
_symmetry.space_group_name_H-M   'P 1'
#
loop_
_entity.id
_entity.type
_entity.pdbx_description
1 polymer ?
#
loop_
_entity_poly.entity_id
_entity_poly.type
_entity_poly.pdbx_seq_one_letter_code
_entity_poly.pdbx_strand_id
1 'polypeptide(L)'
;MTDSFVFPVMIAARYISFADFLQHIEALIVAIWIAGIFVKVSVFLYVQAISLAQWLNLNDFRPLVFPLAFLDLVYSFWVISNQSEIATLLGSSGNLYTLFVLIVLPGLLLAVARIRNGRVHRTVGNGQS
;
A
#
# COMPACT_ATOMS: atom_id res chain seq x y z
N MET A 1 3.76 37.59 -51.16
CA MET A 1 3.44 37.48 -49.73
C MET A 1 4.33 36.40 -49.14
N THR A 2 5.64 36.67 -49.07
CA THR A 2 6.66 35.69 -48.65
C THR A 2 6.99 35.87 -47.17
N ASP A 3 6.99 34.72 -46.49
CA ASP A 3 7.69 34.33 -45.27
C ASP A 3 7.71 35.25 -44.04
N SER A 4 7.03 34.75 -43.00
CA SER A 4 7.43 35.01 -41.61
C SER A 4 7.29 33.72 -40.79
N PHE A 5 7.94 32.64 -41.22
CA PHE A 5 8.39 31.59 -40.31
C PHE A 5 9.67 32.07 -39.65
N VAL A 6 9.57 33.08 -38.78
CA VAL A 6 10.76 33.80 -38.31
C VAL A 6 11.71 32.89 -37.54
N PHE A 7 11.26 31.85 -36.80
CA PHE A 7 12.15 30.81 -36.28
C PHE A 7 11.42 29.47 -35.96
N PRO A 8 10.90 28.73 -36.95
CA PRO A 8 10.19 27.46 -36.72
C PRO A 8 11.08 26.42 -36.02
N VAL A 9 12.38 26.40 -36.36
CA VAL A 9 13.39 25.55 -35.72
C VAL A 9 13.56 25.91 -34.24
N MET A 10 13.48 27.19 -33.86
CA MET A 10 13.61 27.62 -32.46
C MET A 10 12.38 27.24 -31.64
N ILE A 11 11.17 27.34 -32.22
CA ILE A 11 9.93 26.91 -31.57
C ILE A 11 9.93 25.39 -31.36
N ALA A 12 10.32 24.63 -32.40
CA ALA A 12 10.46 23.18 -32.31
C ALA A 12 11.53 22.76 -31.29
N ALA A 13 12.71 23.40 -31.31
CA ALA A 13 13.78 23.15 -30.34
C ALA A 13 13.34 23.45 -28.90
N ARG A 14 12.58 24.53 -28.68
CA ARG A 14 12.03 24.87 -27.37
C ARG A 14 11.00 23.84 -26.89
N TYR A 15 10.12 23.36 -27.78
CA TYR A 15 9.13 22.35 -27.44
C TYR A 15 9.78 21.00 -27.08
N ILE A 16 10.80 20.59 -27.85
CA ILE A 16 11.62 19.39 -27.57
C ILE A 16 12.34 19.55 -26.23
N SER A 17 12.93 20.71 -25.95
CA SER A 17 13.61 20.97 -24.67
C SER A 17 12.66 20.91 -23.46
N PHE A 18 11.44 21.44 -23.58
CA PHE A 18 10.44 21.32 -22.50
C PHE A 18 9.95 19.87 -22.33
N ALA A 19 9.69 19.16 -23.43
CA ALA A 19 9.29 17.76 -23.40
C ALA A 19 10.37 16.88 -22.76
N ASP A 20 11.63 17.08 -23.16
CA ASP A 20 12.78 16.33 -22.62
C ASP A 20 12.97 16.63 -21.14
N PHE A 21 12.96 17.90 -20.71
CA PHE A 21 13.05 18.27 -19.29
C PHE A 21 11.92 17.67 -18.44
N LEU A 22 10.67 17.74 -18.91
CA LEU A 22 9.52 17.16 -18.20
C LEU A 22 9.58 15.64 -18.15
N GLN A 23 10.04 14.98 -19.22
CA GLN A 23 10.17 13.52 -19.27
C GLN A 23 11.16 12.99 -18.23
N HIS A 24 12.26 13.71 -17.97
CA HIS A 24 13.20 13.35 -16.90
C HIS A 24 12.58 13.48 -15.51
N ILE A 25 11.79 14.54 -15.26
CA ILE A 25 11.11 14.75 -13.97
C ILE A 25 9.97 13.75 -13.77
N GLU A 26 9.18 13.48 -14.80
CA GLU A 26 8.10 12.50 -14.78
C GLU A 26 8.62 11.12 -14.41
N ALA A 27 9.70 10.67 -15.05
CA ALA A 27 10.34 9.40 -14.73
C ALA A 27 10.81 9.35 -13.26
N LEU A 28 11.35 10.44 -12.73
CA LEU A 28 11.78 10.54 -11.33
C LEU A 28 10.60 10.50 -10.34
N ILE A 29 9.49 11.18 -10.65
CA ILE A 29 8.26 11.13 -9.84
C ILE A 29 7.71 9.71 -9.81
N VAL A 30 7.62 9.05 -10.97
CA VAL A 30 7.14 7.66 -11.07
C VAL A 30 8.07 6.71 -10.32
N ALA A 31 9.39 6.90 -10.41
CA ALA A 31 10.36 6.09 -9.67
C ALA A 31 10.19 6.21 -8.15
N ILE A 32 10.05 7.44 -7.63
CA ILE A 32 9.78 7.69 -6.21
C ILE A 32 8.44 7.09 -5.81
N TRP A 33 7.42 7.23 -6.66
CA TRP A 33 6.08 6.69 -6.41
C TRP A 33 6.07 5.16 -6.34
N ILE A 34 6.74 4.48 -7.27
CA ILE A 34 6.92 3.03 -7.27
C ILE A 34 7.68 2.59 -6.02
N ALA A 35 8.75 3.30 -5.64
CA ALA A 35 9.50 3.00 -4.42
C ALA A 35 8.61 3.15 -3.17
N GLY A 36 7.77 4.18 -3.12
CA GLY A 36 6.79 4.38 -2.05
C GLY A 36 5.76 3.25 -1.97
N ILE A 37 5.22 2.81 -3.11
CA ILE A 37 4.31 1.67 -3.17
C ILE A 37 5.02 0.39 -2.71
N PHE A 38 6.25 0.16 -3.15
CA PHE A 38 7.03 -1.00 -2.77
C PHE A 38 7.24 -1.08 -1.25
N VAL A 39 7.65 0.03 -0.63
CA VAL A 39 7.79 0.10 0.84
C VAL A 39 6.44 -0.14 1.51
N LYS A 40 5.37 0.50 1.01
CA LYS A 40 4.03 0.34 1.56
C LYS A 40 3.59 -1.12 1.53
N VAL A 41 3.64 -1.79 0.38
CA VAL A 41 3.26 -3.20 0.21
C VAL A 41 4.09 -4.09 1.14
N SER A 42 5.39 -3.86 1.23
CA SER A 42 6.28 -4.62 2.12
C SER A 42 5.87 -4.52 3.59
N VAL A 43 5.54 -3.31 4.06
CA VAL A 43 5.08 -3.09 5.44
C VAL A 43 3.72 -3.75 5.67
N PHE A 44 2.79 -3.63 4.73
CA PHE A 44 1.46 -4.27 4.85
C PHE A 44 1.59 -5.80 4.93
N LEU A 45 2.40 -6.41 4.06
CA LEU A 45 2.60 -7.85 4.07
C LEU A 45 3.23 -8.34 5.39
N TYR A 46 4.20 -7.59 5.91
CA TYR A 46 4.83 -7.89 7.21
C TYR A 46 3.82 -7.81 8.36
N VAL A 47 3.01 -6.75 8.41
CA VAL A 47 1.98 -6.56 9.45
C VAL A 47 0.92 -7.66 9.36
N GLN A 48 0.47 -8.03 8.16
CA GLN A 48 -0.49 -9.13 7.97
C GLN A 48 0.09 -10.46 8.44
N ALA A 49 1.34 -10.78 8.08
CA ALA A 49 2.00 -12.02 8.49
C ALA A 49 2.12 -12.13 10.02
N ILE A 50 2.51 -11.05 10.70
CA ILE A 50 2.60 -11.03 12.17
C ILE A 50 1.22 -11.13 12.81
N SER A 51 0.24 -10.40 12.29
CA SER A 51 -1.13 -10.41 12.83
C SER A 51 -1.74 -11.80 12.77
N LEU A 52 -1.53 -12.52 11.66
CA LEU A 52 -1.98 -13.90 11.50
C LEU A 52 -1.17 -14.89 12.34
N ALA A 53 0.16 -14.72 12.43
CA ALA A 53 0.97 -15.53 13.34
C ALA A 53 0.52 -15.38 14.80
N GLN A 54 0.14 -14.17 15.23
CA GLN A 54 -0.40 -13.92 16.56
C GLN A 54 -1.79 -14.55 16.76
N TRP A 55 -2.68 -14.46 15.75
CA TRP A 55 -4.00 -15.09 15.80
C TRP A 55 -3.93 -16.60 15.88
N LEU A 56 -3.00 -17.20 15.14
CA LEU A 56 -2.80 -18.64 15.08
C LEU A 56 -1.85 -19.15 16.18
N ASN A 57 -1.30 -18.25 17.00
CA ASN A 57 -0.32 -18.54 18.06
C ASN A 57 0.93 -19.29 17.55
N LEU A 58 1.39 -18.95 16.34
CA LEU A 58 2.63 -19.47 15.77
C LEU A 58 3.84 -18.68 16.29
N ASN A 59 4.91 -19.40 16.67
CA ASN A 59 6.19 -18.79 17.04
C ASN A 59 6.90 -18.14 15.84
N ASP A 60 6.66 -18.62 14.62
CA ASP A 60 7.34 -18.16 13.41
C ASP A 60 6.36 -17.68 12.33
N PHE A 61 6.52 -16.43 11.89
CA PHE A 61 5.72 -15.81 10.81
C PHE A 61 6.29 -16.06 9.40
N ARG A 62 7.55 -16.51 9.31
CA ARG A 62 8.25 -16.77 8.04
C ARG A 62 7.50 -17.69 7.07
N PRO A 63 6.91 -18.84 7.49
CA PRO A 63 6.16 -19.69 6.57
C PRO A 63 4.83 -19.09 6.10
N LEU A 64 4.29 -18.07 6.79
CA LEU A 64 3.06 -17.38 6.39
C LEU A 64 3.28 -16.32 5.31
N VAL A 65 4.50 -15.79 5.17
CA VAL A 65 4.82 -14.74 4.20
C VAL A 65 4.53 -15.20 2.76
N PHE A 66 4.88 -16.44 2.42
CA PHE A 66 4.68 -17.01 1.09
C PHE A 66 3.20 -17.18 0.70
N PRO A 67 2.34 -17.85 1.50
CA PRO A 67 0.92 -17.97 1.17
C PRO A 67 0.20 -16.62 1.18
N LEU A 68 0.61 -15.66 2.03
CA LEU A 68 0.02 -14.32 2.03
C LEU A 68 0.39 -13.52 0.78
N ALA A 69 1.65 -13.55 0.36
CA ALA A 69 2.07 -12.93 -0.90
C ALA A 69 1.28 -13.48 -2.09
N PHE A 70 1.05 -14.81 -2.11
CA PHE A 70 0.25 -15.44 -3.15
C PHE A 70 -1.22 -15.00 -3.11
N LEU A 71 -1.81 -14.93 -1.92
CA LEU A 71 -3.18 -14.44 -1.74
C LEU A 71 -3.34 -12.99 -2.20
N ASP A 72 -2.39 -12.11 -1.82
CA ASP A 72 -2.37 -10.70 -2.21
C ASP A 72 -2.29 -10.55 -3.73
N LEU A 73 -1.52 -11.42 -4.40
CA LEU A 73 -1.38 -11.44 -5.86
C LEU A 73 -2.69 -11.87 -6.55
N VAL A 74 -3.33 -12.95 -6.09
CA VAL A 74 -4.65 -13.39 -6.59
C VAL A 74 -5.71 -12.31 -6.37
N TYR A 75 -5.73 -11.70 -5.19
CA TYR A 75 -6.63 -10.61 -4.86
C TYR A 75 -6.43 -9.40 -5.78
N SER A 76 -5.18 -9.05 -6.08
CA SER A 76 -4.87 -7.98 -7.04
C SER A 76 -5.45 -8.25 -8.43
N PHE A 77 -5.31 -9.47 -8.95
CA PHE A 77 -5.91 -9.84 -10.25
C PHE A 77 -7.43 -9.75 -10.23
N TRP A 78 -8.07 -10.21 -9.16
CA TRP A 78 -9.52 -10.10 -9.00
C TRP A 78 -9.95 -8.63 -9.03
N VAL A 79 -9.31 -7.78 -8.22
CA VAL A 79 -9.66 -6.35 -8.11
C VAL A 79 -9.54 -5.63 -9.45
N ILE A 80 -8.49 -5.91 -10.23
CA ILE A 80 -8.29 -5.30 -11.56
C ILE A 80 -9.40 -5.74 -12.52
N SER A 81 -9.77 -7.03 -12.52
CA SER A 81 -10.81 -7.55 -13.42
C SER A 81 -12.20 -6.94 -13.16
N ASN A 82 -12.49 -6.61 -11.90
CA ASN A 82 -13.76 -6.00 -11.49
C ASN A 82 -13.67 -4.46 -11.37
N GLN A 83 -12.57 -3.84 -11.79
CA GLN A 83 -12.30 -2.43 -11.52
C GLN A 83 -13.33 -1.49 -12.16
N SER A 84 -13.91 -1.88 -13.29
CA SER A 84 -14.98 -1.12 -13.97
C SER A 84 -16.27 -1.02 -13.14
N GLU A 85 -16.58 -2.04 -12.34
CA GLU A 85 -17.77 -2.09 -11.48
C GLU A 85 -17.47 -1.47 -10.09
N ILE A 86 -16.24 -1.65 -9.61
CA ILE A 86 -15.74 -1.07 -8.36
C ILE A 86 -15.63 0.46 -8.46
N ALA A 87 -15.24 1.03 -9.60
CA ALA A 87 -15.14 2.50 -9.76
C ALA A 87 -16.49 3.23 -9.59
N THR A 88 -17.59 2.61 -10.06
CA THR A 88 -18.95 3.12 -9.87
C THR A 88 -19.45 2.99 -8.44
N LEU A 89 -19.01 1.96 -7.71
CA LEU A 89 -19.35 1.78 -6.29
C LEU A 89 -18.49 2.65 -5.36
N LEU A 90 -17.20 2.86 -5.67
CA LEU A 90 -16.26 3.62 -4.85
C LEU A 90 -16.50 5.13 -4.85
N GLY A 91 -17.16 5.69 -5.87
CA GLY A 91 -17.55 7.11 -5.90
C GLY A 91 -18.47 7.52 -4.75
N SER A 92 -19.20 6.56 -4.15
CA SER A 92 -20.05 6.78 -2.97
C SER A 92 -19.60 5.95 -1.76
N SER A 93 -19.01 4.75 -1.97
CA SER A 93 -18.68 3.78 -0.92
C SER A 93 -17.18 3.64 -0.59
N GLY A 94 -16.27 4.29 -1.33
CA GLY A 94 -14.82 4.14 -1.12
C GLY A 94 -14.33 4.71 0.21
N ASN A 95 -15.03 5.70 0.76
CA ASN A 95 -14.74 6.24 2.08
C ASN A 95 -15.04 5.21 3.19
N LEU A 96 -16.13 4.43 3.05
CA LEU A 96 -16.51 3.41 4.03
C LEU A 96 -15.53 2.22 4.04
N TYR A 97 -15.05 1.78 2.88
CA TYR A 97 -14.07 0.69 2.79
C TYR A 97 -12.73 1.09 3.43
N THR A 98 -12.28 2.33 3.16
CA THR A 98 -11.07 2.89 3.76
C THR A 98 -11.22 3.03 5.28
N LEU A 99 -12.37 3.51 5.76
CA LEU A 99 -12.69 3.58 7.19
C LEU A 99 -12.73 2.19 7.84
N PHE A 100 -13.27 1.19 7.15
CA PHE A 100 -13.34 -0.17 7.67
C PHE A 100 -11.94 -0.75 7.89
N VAL A 101 -11.05 -0.64 6.91
CA VAL A 101 -9.65 -1.06 7.06
C VAL A 101 -8.94 -0.24 8.14
N LEU A 102 -9.19 1.08 8.20
CA LEU A 102 -8.59 1.96 9.21
C LEU A 102 -9.11 1.73 10.63
N ILE A 103 -10.29 1.12 10.82
CA ILE A 103 -10.87 0.79 12.13
C ILE A 103 -10.54 -0.65 12.53
N VAL A 104 -10.62 -1.59 11.59
CA VAL A 104 -10.35 -3.01 11.85
C VAL A 104 -8.88 -3.20 12.21
N LEU A 105 -7.95 -2.53 11.52
CA LEU A 105 -6.52 -2.69 11.78
C LEU A 105 -6.09 -2.23 13.19
N PRO A 106 -6.46 -1.04 13.71
CA PRO A 106 -6.21 -0.66 15.10
C PRO A 106 -7.11 -1.41 16.10
N GLY A 107 -8.33 -1.79 15.72
CA GLY A 107 -9.20 -2.60 16.58
C GLY A 107 -8.59 -3.97 16.87
N LEU A 108 -7.99 -4.59 15.85
CA LEU A 108 -7.29 -5.86 15.95
C LEU A 108 -5.98 -5.69 16.73
N LEU A 109 -5.24 -4.59 16.52
CA LEU A 109 -4.06 -4.22 17.33
C LEU A 109 -4.42 -4.04 18.82
N LEU A 110 -5.54 -3.37 19.11
CA LEU A 110 -6.05 -3.15 20.47
C LEU A 110 -6.54 -4.45 21.10
N ALA A 111 -7.23 -5.32 20.35
CA ALA A 111 -7.65 -6.63 20.83
C ALA A 111 -6.45 -7.50 21.21
N VAL A 112 -5.42 -7.53 20.37
CA VAL A 112 -4.13 -8.19 20.67
C VAL A 112 -3.50 -7.59 21.93
N ALA A 113 -3.43 -6.26 22.06
CA ALA A 113 -2.89 -5.60 23.23
C ALA A 113 -3.67 -5.94 24.51
N ARG A 114 -5.00 -6.02 24.44
CA ARG A 114 -5.87 -6.38 25.57
C ARG A 114 -5.67 -7.84 26.01
N ILE A 115 -5.54 -8.76 25.05
CA ILE A 115 -5.26 -10.18 25.33
C ILE A 115 -3.86 -10.35 25.94
N ARG A 116 -2.86 -9.58 25.48
CA ARG A 116 -1.48 -9.62 26.01
C ARG A 116 -1.38 -9.05 27.43
N ASN A 117 -2.07 -7.95 27.73
CA ASN A 117 -2.09 -7.38 29.09
C ASN A 117 -2.77 -8.29 30.12
N GLY A 118 -3.73 -9.12 29.70
CA GLY A 118 -4.31 -10.17 30.55
C GLY A 118 -3.34 -11.29 30.93
N ARG A 119 -2.29 -11.53 30.13
CA ARG A 119 -1.24 -12.53 30.42
C ARG A 119 -0.14 -11.97 31.33
N VAL A 120 0.21 -10.69 31.19
CA VAL A 120 1.23 -10.02 32.02
C VAL A 120 0.78 -9.87 33.48
N HIS A 121 -0.50 -9.65 33.74
CA HIS A 121 -1.03 -9.57 35.11
C HIS A 121 -1.06 -10.91 35.86
N ARG A 122 -0.96 -12.06 35.18
CA ARG A 122 -0.95 -13.39 35.83
C ARG A 122 0.45 -13.84 36.28
N THR A 123 1.52 -13.31 35.69
CA THR A 123 2.90 -13.69 36.05
C THR A 123 3.48 -12.92 37.23
N VAL A 124 2.92 -11.76 37.59
CA VAL A 124 3.41 -10.97 38.75
C VAL A 124 2.76 -11.42 40.07
N GLY A 125 1.64 -12.15 40.04
CA GLY A 125 0.89 -12.56 41.23
C GLY A 125 1.27 -13.92 41.84
N ASN A 126 2.16 -14.72 41.22
CA ASN A 126 2.44 -16.10 41.66
C ASN A 126 3.91 -16.35 42.06
N GLY A 127 4.64 -15.29 42.42
CA GLY A 127 6.05 -15.35 42.83
C GLY A 127 6.28 -14.93 44.29
N GLN A 128 5.23 -14.77 45.09
CA GLN A 128 5.34 -14.44 46.51
C GLN A 128 4.40 -15.32 47.34
N SER A 129 4.83 -16.56 47.56
CA SER A 129 4.38 -17.41 48.68
C SER A 129 5.49 -18.38 49.01
#